data_AF-A0A831LMQ3-F1
#
_entry.id   AF-A0A831LMQ3-F1
#
_cell.length_a   1.000
_cell.length_b   1.000
_cell.length_c   1.000
_cell.angle_alpha   90.00
_cell.angle_beta   90.00
_cell.angle_gamma   90.00
#
_symmetry.space_group_name_H-M   'P 1'
#
loop_
_entity.id
_entity.type
_entity.pdbx_description
1 polymer ?
#
loop_
_entity_poly.entity_id
_entity_poly.type
_entity_poly.pdbx_seq_one_letter_code
_entity_poly.pdbx_strand_id
1 'polypeptide(L)' 'MIILGGGITEAGKDLFEPLEEFMSLYEWRTGGNKTEIVKAGYGDLAGAVGAACFARETMGV' A
#
# COMPACT_ATOMS: atom_id res chain seq x y z
N MET A 1 -4.73 5.80 3.85
CA MET A 1 -3.50 5.01 3.64
C MET A 1 -3.57 4.37 2.26
N ILE A 2 -2.48 4.44 1.51
CA ILE A 2 -2.26 3.80 0.22
C ILE A 2 -1.19 2.73 0.42
N ILE A 3 -1.45 1.51 -0.02
CA ILE A 3 -0.48 0.42 0.01
C ILE A 3 0.02 0.21 -1.42
N LEU A 4 1.31 0.37 -1.64
CA LEU A 4 1.97 0.05 -2.90
C LEU A 4 2.59 -1.35 -2.83
N GLY A 5 2.32 -2.17 -3.84
CA GLY A 5 2.90 -3.50 -3.99
C GLY A 5 3.62 -3.66 -5.32
N GLY A 6 4.22 -4.85 -5.50
CA GLY A 6 4.97 -5.20 -6.70
C GLY A 6 6.43 -4.77 -6.66
N GLY A 7 7.22 -5.28 -7.60
CA GLY A 7 8.68 -5.15 -7.61
C GLY A 7 9.21 -3.72 -7.71
N ILE A 8 8.40 -2.76 -8.19
CA ILE A 8 8.79 -1.33 -8.21
C ILE A 8 9.05 -0.80 -6.80
N THR A 9 8.36 -1.35 -5.79
CA THR A 9 8.51 -0.92 -4.40
C THR A 9 9.84 -1.35 -3.76
N GLU A 10 10.63 -2.17 -4.45
CA GLU A 10 12.01 -2.49 -4.06
C GLU A 10 12.98 -1.32 -4.28
N ALA A 11 12.61 -0.31 -5.08
CA ALA A 11 13.40 0.92 -5.24
C ALA A 11 13.47 1.76 -3.94
N GLY A 12 12.63 1.45 -2.93
CA GLY A 12 12.71 2.08 -1.63
C GLY A 12 12.60 3.60 -1.72
N LYS A 13 13.55 4.32 -1.12
CA LYS A 13 13.55 5.78 -1.05
C LYS A 13 13.45 6.46 -2.42
N ASP A 14 14.10 5.88 -3.43
CA ASP A 14 14.10 6.41 -4.79
C ASP A 14 12.70 6.42 -5.42
N LEU A 15 11.77 5.60 -4.91
CA LEU A 15 10.35 5.63 -5.27
C LEU A 15 9.52 6.45 -4.28
N PHE A 16 9.71 6.20 -2.97
CA PHE A 16 8.81 6.73 -1.94
C PHE A 16 9.04 8.22 -1.65
N GLU A 17 10.28 8.73 -1.71
CA GLU A 17 10.57 10.15 -1.46
C GLU A 17 9.98 11.06 -2.56
N PRO A 18 10.21 10.81 -3.86
CA PRO A 18 9.61 11.63 -4.92
C PRO A 18 8.07 11.57 -4.92
N LEU A 19 7.51 10.42 -4.55
CA LEU A 19 6.07 10.26 -4.43
C LEU A 19 5.50 11.07 -3.26
N GLU A 20 6.19 11.11 -2.13
CA GLU A 20 5.81 11.94 -0.99
C GLU A 20 5.88 13.43 -1.33
N GLU A 21 6.92 13.87 -2.05
CA GLU A 21 7.03 15.24 -2.57
C GLU A 21 5.87 15.58 -3.50
N PHE A 22 5.52 14.68 -4.43
CA PHE A 22 4.39 14.89 -5.33
C PHE A 22 3.08 14.98 -4.56
N MET A 23 2.84 14.09 -3.60
CA MET A 23 1.66 14.15 -2.75
C MET A 23 1.60 15.45 -1.95
N SER A 24 2.73 15.99 -1.51
CA SER A 24 2.74 17.28 -0.79
C SER A 24 2.18 18.45 -1.61
N LEU A 25 2.28 18.37 -2.95
CA LEU A 25 1.81 19.42 -3.86
C LEU A 25 0.32 19.28 -4.19
N TYR A 26 -0.17 18.05 -4.32
CA TYR A 26 -1.51 17.77 -4.88
C TYR A 26 -2.51 17.22 -3.87
N GLU A 27 -2.06 16.69 -2.75
CA GLU A 27 -2.94 16.17 -1.73
C GLU A 27 -3.72 17.29 -1.04
N TRP A 28 -5.04 17.20 -1.07
CA TRP A 28 -5.88 18.05 -0.23
C TRP A 28 -5.87 17.54 1.21
N ARG A 29 -5.12 18.23 2.08
CA ARG A 29 -5.04 17.93 3.51
C ARG A 29 -6.12 18.64 4.33
N THR A 30 -7.38 18.21 4.19
CA THR A 30 -8.45 18.70 5.07
C THR A 30 -8.16 18.31 6.53
N GLY A 31 -8.06 19.29 7.42
CA GLY A 31 -7.73 19.07 8.83
C GLY A 31 -6.28 18.64 9.10
N GLY A 32 -5.35 18.81 8.15
CA GLY A 32 -3.94 18.45 8.33
C GLY A 32 -3.64 16.95 8.22
N ASN A 33 -4.66 16.14 7.91
CA ASN A 33 -4.47 14.71 7.71
C ASN A 33 -3.68 14.47 6.42
N LYS A 34 -2.56 13.74 6.55
CA LYS A 34 -1.73 13.29 5.44
C LYS A 34 -2.03 11.82 5.17
N THR A 35 -2.14 11.48 3.89
CA THR A 35 -2.30 10.12 3.40
C THR A 35 -0.95 9.45 3.41
N GLU A 36 -0.81 8.45 4.26
CA GLU A 36 0.38 7.59 4.27
C GLU A 36 0.43 6.70 3.03
N ILE A 37 1.62 6.57 2.45
CA ILE A 37 1.92 5.63 1.38
C ILE A 37 2.95 4.64 1.91
N VAL A 38 2.59 3.35 1.93
CA VAL A 38 3.38 2.29 2.56
C VAL A 38 3.63 1.13 1.61
N LYS A 39 4.73 0.39 1.83
CA LYS A 39 5.05 -0.82 1.07
C LYS A 39 4.20 -2.01 1.56
N ALA A 40 3.69 -2.82 0.64
CA ALA A 40 2.97 -4.04 0.93
C ALA A 40 3.89 -5.07 1.63
N GLY A 41 3.44 -5.60 2.77
CA GLY A 41 4.25 -6.51 3.59
C GLY A 41 4.28 -7.97 3.11
N TYR A 42 3.26 -8.44 2.38
CA TYR A 42 3.17 -9.84 1.95
C TYR A 42 3.91 -10.15 0.65
N GLY A 43 4.44 -9.13 -0.04
CA GLY A 43 5.14 -9.31 -1.32
C GLY A 43 4.37 -10.19 -2.29
N ASP A 44 5.06 -11.16 -2.88
CA ASP A 44 4.50 -12.10 -3.86
C ASP A 44 3.40 -13.01 -3.29
N LEU A 45 3.34 -13.16 -1.97
CA LEU A 45 2.33 -13.99 -1.30
C LEU A 45 1.01 -13.26 -1.09
N ALA A 46 0.92 -11.95 -1.37
CA ALA A 46 -0.30 -11.17 -1.14
C ALA A 46 -1.54 -11.79 -1.80
N GLY A 47 -1.39 -12.34 -3.01
CA GLY A 47 -2.47 -13.03 -3.72
C GLY A 47 -2.90 -14.34 -3.06
N ALA A 48 -1.93 -15.17 -2.64
CA ALA A 48 -2.21 -16.45 -1.99
C ALA A 48 -2.86 -16.24 -0.61
N VAL A 49 -2.36 -15.28 0.17
CA VAL A 49 -2.94 -14.89 1.47
C VAL A 49 -4.37 -14.37 1.27
N GLY A 50 -4.59 -13.52 0.26
CA GLY A 50 -5.94 -13.03 -0.08
C GLY A 50 -6.91 -14.16 -0.43
N ALA A 51 -6.49 -15.13 -1.24
CA ALA A 51 -7.31 -16.28 -1.59
C ALA A 51 -7.66 -17.15 -0.37
N ALA A 52 -6.70 -17.36 0.54
CA ALA A 52 -6.93 -18.10 1.78
C ALA A 52 -7.91 -17.36 2.71
N CYS A 53 -7.76 -16.04 2.87
CA CYS A 53 -8.69 -15.22 3.63
C CYS A 53 -10.11 -15.29 3.06
N PHE A 54 -10.25 -15.16 1.74
CA PHE A 54 -11.53 -15.27 1.05
C PHE A 54 -12.19 -16.64 1.26
N ALA A 55 -11.43 -17.73 1.14
CA ALA A 55 -11.94 -19.08 1.39
C ALA A 55 -12.41 -19.24 2.84
N ARG A 56 -11.62 -18.76 3.82
CA ARG A 56 -11.99 -18.79 5.24
C ARG A 56 -13.29 -18.03 5.51
N GLU A 57 -13.40 -16.81 5.00
CA GLU A 57 -14.59 -15.98 5.18
C GLU A 57 -15.84 -16.59 4.53
N THR A 58 -15.70 -17.17 3.33
CA THR A 58 -16.80 -17.82 2.61
C THR A 58 -17.23 -19.13 3.26
N MET A 59 -16.31 -19.87 3.91
CA MET A 59 -16.61 -21.12 4.60
C MET A 59 -17.22 -20.93 6.01
N GLY A 60 -17.29 -19.69 6.52
CA GLY A 60 -17.93 -19.37 7.80
C GLY A 60 -17.25 -19.97 9.03
N VAL A 61 -15.94 -20.26 8.95
CA VAL A 61 -15.11 -20.77 10.06
C VAL A 61 -14.27 -19.68 10.69
#